data_AF-A0A5C6CWU1-F1
#
_entry.id   AF-A0A5C6CWU1-F1
#
_cell.length_a   1.000
_cell.length_b   1.000
_cell.length_c   1.000
_cell.angle_alpha   90.00
_cell.angle_beta   90.00
_cell.angle_gamma   90.00
#
_symmetry.space_group_name_H-M   'P 1'
#
loop_
_entity.id
_entity.type
_entity.pdbx_description
1 polymer ?
#
loop_
_entity_poly.entity_id
_entity_poly.type
_entity_poly.pdbx_seq_one_letter_code
_entity_poly.pdbx_strand_id
1 'polypeptide(L)'
;MAHSKENNERLTTIVCTLVAIAILAAGVTARQNDSSSSNEPEQWESDVRYQIKTVFRHDARKRDERLAEVEAVMAAWKESTQSDSDRELLIDWLSETAVRSIPGSINDLPSAPEFSGRESNNLAQSQSTVLPRQVLTPPLLIPKLLSGTAPLERQITPTPYDPFAEIEETPSEAPKKIAALEQPPSVIPTQQRAVNKRNATSATWPPAPLPGSSLVSFDTIDETSPAEQPIPVAEPPVAEPVTVNLTELAARVAGYHDVLDEIETSLLRADSANLTLVAEQANRLYAMTRDYRFLKLYYESLTEAEQRSILEPRPLSATLREVDRQLDRYEASLDSDFLGSIDGAQAEQIAELRELLSAINSRMDN
;
A
#
# COMPACT_ATOMS: atom_id res chain seq x y z
N MET A 1 48.83 -31.54 9.91
CA MET A 1 47.40 -31.88 9.72
C MET A 1 46.44 -30.71 9.94
N ALA A 2 46.81 -29.60 10.61
CA ALA A 2 45.92 -28.45 10.82
C ALA A 2 45.63 -27.60 9.57
N HIS A 3 46.57 -27.54 8.60
CA HIS A 3 46.39 -26.72 7.38
C HIS A 3 45.32 -27.23 6.39
N SER A 4 44.86 -28.49 6.50
CA SER A 4 43.85 -29.01 5.57
C SER A 4 42.44 -28.54 5.91
N LYS A 5 42.18 -28.20 7.18
CA LYS A 5 40.82 -27.86 7.64
C LYS A 5 40.41 -26.44 7.26
N GLU A 6 41.37 -25.51 7.32
CA GLU A 6 41.14 -24.09 7.00
C GLU A 6 40.88 -23.86 5.50
N ASN A 7 41.52 -24.65 4.63
CA ASN A 7 41.31 -24.55 3.18
C ASN A 7 39.91 -25.01 2.76
N ASN A 8 39.34 -25.99 3.46
CA ASN A 8 38.01 -26.51 3.14
C ASN A 8 36.92 -25.50 3.50
N GLU A 9 37.02 -24.79 4.64
CA GLU A 9 36.03 -23.80 5.07
C GLU A 9 36.00 -22.56 4.15
N ARG A 10 37.17 -22.11 3.67
CA ARG A 10 37.23 -21.03 2.69
C ARG A 10 36.61 -21.43 1.35
N LEU A 11 36.82 -22.67 0.92
CA LEU A 11 36.28 -23.16 -0.34
C LEU A 11 34.75 -23.30 -0.31
N THR A 12 34.16 -23.79 0.79
CA THR A 12 32.69 -23.84 0.94
C THR A 12 32.07 -22.45 0.96
N THR A 13 32.74 -21.47 1.58
CA THR A 13 32.22 -20.10 1.63
C THR A 13 32.21 -19.46 0.24
N ILE A 14 33.25 -19.68 -0.56
CA ILE A 14 33.34 -19.20 -1.95
C ILE A 14 32.29 -19.89 -2.85
N VAL A 15 32.11 -21.21 -2.70
CA VAL A 15 31.12 -21.95 -3.49
C VAL A 15 29.69 -21.53 -3.10
N CYS A 16 29.38 -21.36 -1.82
CA CYS A 16 28.05 -20.89 -1.38
C CYS A 16 27.75 -19.47 -1.85
N THR A 17 28.74 -18.57 -1.85
CA THR A 17 28.55 -17.21 -2.38
C THR A 17 28.36 -17.21 -3.88
N LEU A 18 29.11 -18.02 -4.65
CA LEU A 18 28.90 -18.15 -6.09
C LEU A 18 27.54 -18.76 -6.45
N VAL A 19 27.07 -19.75 -5.69
CA VAL A 19 25.73 -20.33 -5.90
C VAL A 19 24.63 -19.32 -5.57
N ALA A 20 24.79 -18.54 -4.50
CA ALA A 20 23.85 -17.47 -4.17
C ALA A 20 23.80 -16.39 -5.28
N ILE A 21 24.94 -16.01 -5.83
CA ILE A 21 25.02 -15.07 -6.97
C ILE A 21 24.37 -15.67 -8.22
N ALA A 22 24.59 -16.96 -8.51
CA ALA A 22 24.01 -17.64 -9.68
C ALA A 22 22.48 -17.76 -9.58
N ILE A 23 21.94 -18.02 -8.39
CA ILE A 23 20.47 -18.07 -8.17
C ILE A 23 19.86 -16.67 -8.34
N LEU A 24 20.53 -15.62 -7.84
CA LEU A 24 20.09 -14.24 -8.06
C LEU A 24 20.13 -13.85 -9.54
N ALA A 25 21.18 -14.23 -10.27
CA ALA A 25 21.31 -13.95 -11.70
C ALA A 25 20.27 -14.69 -12.56
N ALA A 26 19.99 -15.96 -12.27
CA ALA A 26 19.00 -16.74 -13.01
C ALA A 26 17.56 -16.25 -12.77
N GLY A 27 17.26 -15.77 -11.56
CA GLY A 27 15.97 -15.16 -11.24
C GLY A 27 15.68 -13.88 -12.02
N VAL A 28 16.72 -13.08 -12.32
CA VAL A 28 16.58 -11.84 -13.11
C VAL A 28 16.32 -12.15 -14.59
N THR A 29 16.90 -13.21 -15.16
CA THR A 29 16.73 -13.52 -16.58
C THR A 29 15.39 -14.18 -16.93
N ALA A 30 14.74 -14.88 -16.00
CA ALA A 30 13.47 -15.56 -16.27
C ALA A 30 12.27 -14.61 -16.38
N ARG A 31 12.39 -13.36 -15.88
CA ARG A 31 11.32 -12.34 -15.94
C ARG A 31 11.26 -11.58 -17.28
N GLN A 32 12.22 -11.74 -18.18
CA GLN A 32 12.32 -10.94 -19.40
C GLN A 32 11.36 -11.34 -20.54
N ASN A 33 10.70 -12.51 -20.49
CA ASN A 33 10.07 -13.08 -21.68
C ASN A 33 8.54 -12.95 -21.79
N ASP A 34 7.78 -12.64 -20.74
CA ASP A 34 6.30 -12.82 -20.80
C ASP A 34 5.44 -11.58 -20.44
N SER A 35 5.99 -10.38 -20.26
CA SER A 35 5.15 -9.17 -20.24
C SER A 35 5.92 -7.90 -20.63
N SER A 36 5.58 -7.41 -21.80
CA SER A 36 6.12 -6.23 -22.48
C SER A 36 6.03 -4.95 -21.65
N SER A 37 7.20 -4.45 -21.23
CA SER A 37 7.66 -3.03 -21.12
C SER A 37 6.79 -1.93 -20.47
N SER A 38 5.48 -2.06 -20.28
CA SER A 38 4.63 -0.94 -19.84
C SER A 38 4.61 -0.72 -18.33
N ASN A 39 4.87 -1.74 -17.51
CA ASN A 39 4.72 -1.67 -16.05
C ASN A 39 6.05 -1.72 -15.27
N GLU A 40 7.17 -1.55 -15.97
CA GLU A 40 8.51 -1.66 -15.38
C GLU A 40 8.76 -0.63 -14.25
N PRO A 41 8.44 0.67 -14.40
CA PRO A 41 8.68 1.64 -13.35
C PRO A 41 7.85 1.39 -12.08
N GLU A 42 6.59 0.99 -12.22
CA GLU A 42 5.71 0.75 -11.08
C GLU A 42 6.03 -0.55 -10.34
N GLN A 43 6.63 -1.52 -11.04
CA GLN A 43 7.19 -2.72 -10.42
C GLN A 43 8.43 -2.38 -9.59
N TRP A 44 9.38 -1.62 -10.16
CA TRP A 44 10.55 -1.14 -9.43
C TRP A 44 10.17 -0.29 -8.22
N GLU A 45 9.17 0.58 -8.34
CA GLU A 45 8.63 1.35 -7.22
C GLU A 45 8.13 0.41 -6.10
N SER A 46 7.35 -0.61 -6.46
CA SER A 46 6.81 -1.60 -5.52
C SER A 46 7.93 -2.31 -4.75
N ASP A 47 8.95 -2.78 -5.50
CA ASP A 47 10.10 -3.51 -4.95
C ASP A 47 10.93 -2.63 -4.01
N VAL A 48 11.20 -1.38 -4.40
CA VAL A 48 11.90 -0.40 -3.56
C VAL A 48 11.14 -0.11 -2.28
N ARG A 49 9.82 0.15 -2.36
CA ARG A 49 8.97 0.40 -1.18
C ARG A 49 8.98 -0.80 -0.24
N TYR A 50 8.83 -2.01 -0.78
CA TYR A 50 8.87 -3.25 0.00
C TYR A 50 10.22 -3.43 0.69
N GLN A 51 11.31 -3.18 -0.02
CA GLN A 51 12.66 -3.30 0.51
C GLN A 51 12.91 -2.29 1.64
N ILE A 52 12.55 -1.01 1.46
CA ILE A 52 12.67 0.03 2.49
C ILE A 52 11.88 -0.37 3.74
N LYS A 53 10.63 -0.81 3.59
CA LYS A 53 9.80 -1.28 4.73
C LYS A 53 10.45 -2.45 5.46
N THR A 54 11.01 -3.40 4.72
CA THR A 54 11.64 -4.60 5.28
C THR A 54 12.93 -4.26 6.04
N VAL A 55 13.78 -3.39 5.46
CA VAL A 55 15.08 -3.04 6.02
C VAL A 55 14.95 -2.12 7.23
N PHE A 56 14.05 -1.14 7.17
CA PHE A 56 13.84 -0.16 8.24
C PHE A 56 12.68 -0.52 9.17
N ARG A 57 12.32 -1.80 9.27
CA ARG A 57 11.23 -2.28 10.15
C ARG A 57 11.38 -1.90 11.63
N HIS A 58 12.60 -1.64 12.08
CA HIS A 58 12.90 -1.23 13.47
C HIS A 58 13.15 0.27 13.63
N ASP A 59 13.15 1.04 12.54
CA ASP A 59 13.36 2.49 12.53
C ASP A 59 12.26 3.15 11.68
N ALA A 60 11.08 3.27 12.28
CA ALA A 60 9.89 3.80 11.61
C ALA A 60 10.13 5.21 11.06
N ARG A 61 10.87 6.06 11.79
CA ARG A 61 11.16 7.43 11.36
C ARG A 61 11.97 7.45 10.06
N LYS A 62 13.06 6.67 10.00
CA LYS A 62 13.90 6.60 8.80
C LYS A 62 13.17 5.91 7.64
N ARG A 63 12.36 4.88 7.93
CA ARG A 63 11.48 4.23 6.94
C ARG A 63 10.56 5.26 6.29
N ASP A 64 9.85 6.05 7.11
CA ASP A 64 8.84 6.99 6.63
C ASP A 64 9.48 8.16 5.85
N GLU A 65 10.63 8.67 6.29
CA GLU A 65 11.43 9.67 5.56
C GLU A 65 11.82 9.17 4.16
N ARG A 66 12.33 7.94 4.06
CA ARG A 66 12.77 7.35 2.79
C ARG A 66 11.61 7.04 1.86
N LEU A 67 10.48 6.60 2.41
CA LEU A 67 9.25 6.40 1.62
C LEU A 67 8.70 7.73 1.10
N ALA A 68 8.79 8.81 1.87
CA ALA A 68 8.40 10.15 1.42
C ALA A 68 9.28 10.67 0.28
N GLU A 69 10.59 10.40 0.31
CA GLU A 69 11.50 10.71 -0.81
C GLU A 69 11.12 9.96 -2.09
N VAL A 70 10.84 8.65 -1.98
CA VAL A 70 10.35 7.84 -3.12
C VAL A 70 9.03 8.39 -3.65
N GLU A 71 8.09 8.73 -2.78
CA GLU A 71 6.80 9.31 -3.17
C GLU A 71 6.97 10.65 -3.90
N ALA A 72 7.89 11.50 -3.44
CA ALA A 72 8.18 12.78 -4.08
C ALA A 72 8.77 12.60 -5.50
N VAL A 73 9.70 11.66 -5.69
CA VAL A 73 10.27 11.35 -7.01
C VAL A 73 9.20 10.79 -7.95
N MET A 74 8.34 9.89 -7.47
CA MET A 74 7.24 9.35 -8.26
C MET A 74 6.21 10.42 -8.64
N ALA A 75 5.95 11.39 -7.75
CA ALA A 75 5.09 12.53 -8.06
C ALA A 75 5.71 13.41 -9.16
N ALA A 76 6.99 13.75 -9.05
CA ALA A 76 7.71 14.52 -10.07
C ALA A 76 7.73 13.81 -11.43
N TRP A 77 7.89 12.48 -11.45
CA TRP A 77 7.79 11.70 -12.68
C TRP A 77 6.39 11.72 -13.29
N LYS A 78 5.32 11.62 -12.49
CA LYS A 78 3.93 11.72 -12.97
C LYS A 78 3.61 13.10 -13.57
N GLU A 79 4.23 14.15 -13.06
CA GLU A 79 4.10 15.52 -13.58
C GLU A 79 4.96 15.79 -14.83
N SER A 80 5.93 14.93 -15.11
CA SER A 80 6.83 15.04 -16.26
C SER A 80 6.14 14.76 -17.59
N THR A 81 6.88 14.94 -18.68
CA THR A 81 6.45 14.48 -20.02
C THR A 81 6.38 12.96 -20.14
N GLN A 82 6.94 12.22 -19.17
CA GLN A 82 7.07 10.76 -19.19
C GLN A 82 7.74 10.26 -20.47
N SER A 83 8.74 11.01 -20.95
CA SER A 83 9.54 10.62 -22.11
C SER A 83 10.36 9.36 -21.81
N ASP A 84 10.82 8.64 -22.84
CA ASP A 84 11.69 7.47 -22.65
C ASP A 84 12.96 7.82 -21.86
N SER A 85 13.49 9.04 -22.03
CA SER A 85 14.62 9.54 -21.24
C SER A 85 14.27 9.75 -19.77
N ASP A 86 13.08 10.29 -19.46
CA ASP A 86 12.62 10.44 -18.07
C ASP A 86 12.38 9.07 -17.42
N ARG A 87 11.89 8.10 -18.21
CA ARG A 87 11.70 6.71 -17.79
C ARG A 87 13.03 6.03 -17.44
N GLU A 88 14.07 6.19 -18.27
CA GLU A 88 15.41 5.67 -17.98
C GLU A 88 16.00 6.29 -16.71
N LEU A 89 15.88 7.61 -16.52
CA LEU A 89 16.32 8.29 -15.30
C LEU A 89 15.61 7.76 -14.05
N LEU A 90 14.30 7.48 -14.14
CA LEU A 90 13.53 6.91 -13.04
C LEU A 90 14.00 5.48 -12.72
N ILE A 91 14.19 4.64 -13.73
CA ILE A 91 14.63 3.25 -13.55
C ILE A 91 16.03 3.21 -12.93
N ASP A 92 16.97 4.02 -13.43
CA ASP A 92 18.32 4.13 -12.88
C ASP A 92 18.27 4.57 -11.40
N TRP A 93 17.48 5.60 -11.09
CA TRP A 93 17.31 6.07 -9.71
C TRP A 93 16.68 5.02 -8.78
N LEU A 94 15.64 4.32 -9.23
CA LEU A 94 14.98 3.25 -8.45
C LEU A 94 15.93 2.07 -8.23
N SER A 95 16.71 1.70 -9.24
CA SER A 95 17.68 0.60 -9.14
C SER A 95 18.81 0.94 -8.16
N GLU A 96 19.35 2.17 -8.20
CA GLU A 96 20.36 2.61 -7.24
C GLU A 96 19.77 2.71 -5.82
N THR A 97 18.53 3.20 -5.70
CA THR A 97 17.80 3.24 -4.43
C THR A 97 17.63 1.84 -3.84
N ALA A 98 17.29 0.83 -4.66
CA ALA A 98 17.20 -0.56 -4.23
C ALA A 98 18.56 -1.07 -3.69
N VAL A 99 19.66 -0.82 -4.42
CA VAL A 99 21.01 -1.20 -3.97
C VAL A 99 21.39 -0.51 -2.65
N ARG A 100 21.07 0.78 -2.51
CA ARG A 100 21.33 1.56 -1.28
C ARG A 100 20.37 1.23 -0.14
N SER A 101 19.29 0.49 -0.39
CA SER A 101 18.32 0.07 0.62
C SER A 101 18.54 -1.38 1.09
N ILE A 102 19.66 -2.02 0.76
CA ILE A 102 20.01 -3.37 1.24
C ILE A 102 20.28 -3.35 2.75
N PRO A 103 19.91 -4.40 3.53
CA PRO A 103 20.21 -4.46 4.96
C PRO A 103 21.69 -4.22 5.25
N GLY A 104 21.98 -3.29 6.15
CA GLY A 104 23.36 -2.88 6.49
C GLY A 104 23.88 -1.71 5.66
N SER A 105 23.17 -1.28 4.61
CA SER A 105 23.44 0.00 3.97
C SER A 105 22.99 1.14 4.89
N ILE A 106 23.95 2.01 5.23
CA ILE A 106 23.70 3.26 5.96
C ILE A 106 23.61 4.48 5.04
N ASN A 107 23.72 4.27 3.73
CA ASN A 107 23.87 5.35 2.75
C ASN A 107 22.56 6.13 2.54
N ASP A 108 22.72 7.41 2.22
CA ASP A 108 21.61 8.25 1.77
C ASP A 108 21.09 7.84 0.39
N LEU A 109 19.81 8.11 0.11
CA LEU A 109 19.24 7.83 -1.20
C LEU A 109 19.99 8.65 -2.25
N PRO A 110 20.05 8.18 -3.50
CA PRO A 110 20.55 9.01 -4.59
C PRO A 110 19.71 10.30 -4.67
N SER A 111 20.34 11.41 -5.06
CA SER A 111 19.64 12.69 -5.25
C SER A 111 18.50 12.51 -6.26
N ALA A 112 17.38 13.18 -6.02
CA ALA A 112 16.21 13.11 -6.90
C ALA A 112 16.60 13.53 -8.34
N PRO A 113 16.19 12.76 -9.36
CA PRO A 113 16.49 13.08 -10.75
C PRO A 113 15.67 14.29 -11.21
N GLU A 114 16.22 15.08 -12.14
CA GLU A 114 15.50 16.17 -12.79
C GLU A 114 14.77 15.61 -14.02
N PHE A 115 13.45 15.53 -13.93
CA PHE A 115 12.62 15.10 -15.06
C PHE A 115 12.29 16.26 -16.00
N SER A 116 12.07 15.94 -17.27
CA SER A 116 11.58 16.89 -18.26
C SER A 116 10.19 17.38 -17.85
N GLY A 117 10.10 18.63 -17.39
CA GLY A 117 8.82 19.24 -17.06
C GLY A 117 7.91 19.24 -18.29
N ARG A 118 6.62 18.96 -18.11
CA ARG A 118 5.66 19.34 -19.14
C ARG A 118 5.89 20.82 -19.39
N GLU A 119 6.31 21.19 -20.60
CA GLU A 119 6.25 22.57 -21.07
C GLU A 119 4.79 22.99 -20.93
N SER A 120 4.44 23.43 -19.73
CA SER A 120 3.21 24.12 -19.47
C SER A 120 3.31 25.28 -20.40
N ASN A 121 2.47 25.26 -21.45
CA ASN A 121 2.30 26.29 -22.46
C ASN A 121 1.89 27.61 -21.78
N ASN A 122 2.75 28.12 -20.92
CA ASN A 122 2.65 29.33 -20.14
C ASN A 122 3.49 30.40 -20.85
N LEU A 123 3.39 30.41 -22.18
CA LEU A 123 3.84 31.46 -23.08
C LEU A 123 3.07 32.79 -22.87
N ALA A 124 2.29 32.92 -21.79
CA ALA A 124 1.54 34.14 -21.46
C ALA A 124 2.11 34.94 -20.27
N GLN A 125 3.21 34.51 -19.62
CA GLN A 125 3.68 35.20 -18.40
C GLN A 125 5.19 35.44 -18.35
N SER A 126 5.77 35.91 -19.46
CA SER A 126 7.07 36.60 -19.43
C SER A 126 7.06 37.80 -20.37
N GLN A 127 6.43 38.88 -19.89
CA GLN A 127 6.84 40.26 -20.14
C GLN A 127 6.07 41.20 -19.20
N SER A 128 6.48 41.24 -17.93
CA SER A 128 6.30 42.44 -17.10
C SER A 128 7.67 42.98 -16.75
N THR A 129 8.29 43.59 -17.77
CA THR A 129 9.32 44.60 -17.55
C THR A 129 8.67 45.72 -16.74
N VAL A 130 9.13 45.89 -15.51
CA VAL A 130 8.81 47.02 -14.65
C VAL A 130 9.22 48.30 -15.37
N LEU A 131 8.25 49.03 -15.92
CA LEU A 131 8.40 50.43 -16.31
C LEU A 131 7.64 51.30 -15.29
N PRO A 132 8.18 52.47 -14.91
CA PRO A 132 7.65 53.25 -13.80
C PRO A 132 6.33 53.94 -14.16
N ARG A 133 5.33 53.70 -13.29
CA ARG A 133 4.20 54.56 -12.90
C ARG A 133 3.91 55.77 -13.79
N GLN A 134 2.88 55.66 -14.64
CA GLN A 134 2.04 56.80 -14.99
C GLN A 134 0.58 56.54 -14.63
N VAL A 135 0.08 57.44 -13.79
CA VAL A 135 -1.32 57.62 -13.42
C VAL A 135 -2.05 58.22 -14.63
N LEU A 136 -3.20 57.65 -15.04
CA LEU A 136 -4.39 58.38 -15.50
C LEU A 136 -5.52 57.43 -15.97
N THR A 137 -6.60 57.41 -15.17
CA THR A 137 -8.06 57.32 -15.51
C THR A 137 -8.67 56.14 -16.32
N PRO A 138 -9.89 55.68 -15.94
CA PRO A 138 -10.63 54.60 -16.61
C PRO A 138 -11.54 55.11 -17.75
N PRO A 139 -11.96 54.24 -18.69
CA PRO A 139 -13.40 53.97 -18.81
C PRO A 139 -13.82 52.56 -19.31
N LEU A 140 -15.01 52.14 -18.82
CA LEU A 140 -16.15 51.48 -19.48
C LEU A 140 -15.99 50.24 -20.41
N LEU A 141 -16.66 49.16 -19.97
CA LEU A 141 -17.61 48.28 -20.68
C LEU A 141 -17.40 47.94 -22.17
N ILE A 142 -17.37 46.63 -22.50
CA ILE A 142 -18.34 45.87 -23.34
C ILE A 142 -17.84 44.41 -23.61
N PRO A 143 -18.74 43.40 -23.64
CA PRO A 143 -18.43 41.98 -23.88
C PRO A 143 -18.47 41.56 -25.37
N LYS A 144 -17.74 40.49 -25.73
CA LYS A 144 -17.85 39.70 -26.99
C LYS A 144 -17.48 38.24 -26.64
N LEU A 145 -18.39 37.25 -26.59
CA LEU A 145 -19.13 36.53 -27.65
C LEU A 145 -18.24 35.94 -28.78
N LEU A 146 -18.13 34.61 -28.72
CA LEU A 146 -18.15 33.59 -29.80
C LEU A 146 -17.21 33.71 -31.02
N SER A 147 -16.35 32.70 -31.16
CA SER A 147 -15.93 31.99 -32.40
C SER A 147 -15.12 30.76 -31.93
N GLY A 148 -15.38 29.49 -32.29
CA GLY A 148 -15.99 28.94 -33.49
C GLY A 148 -14.89 28.44 -34.43
N THR A 149 -14.33 27.25 -34.19
CA THR A 149 -13.44 26.54 -35.14
C THR A 149 -13.70 25.03 -35.10
N ALA A 150 -13.75 24.46 -36.30
CA ALA A 150 -14.40 23.23 -36.72
C ALA A 150 -13.67 21.92 -36.33
N PRO A 151 -14.37 20.76 -36.37
CA PRO A 151 -13.73 19.45 -36.36
C PRO A 151 -13.27 19.05 -37.78
N LEU A 152 -12.03 18.59 -37.89
CA LEU A 152 -11.48 17.97 -39.10
C LEU A 152 -12.06 16.57 -39.29
N GLU A 153 -12.80 16.38 -40.37
CA GLU A 153 -13.30 15.10 -40.85
C GLU A 153 -12.17 14.35 -41.56
N ARG A 154 -11.60 13.31 -40.91
CA ARG A 154 -10.66 12.38 -41.56
C ARG A 154 -11.46 11.26 -42.21
N GLN A 155 -11.47 11.24 -43.55
CA GLN A 155 -11.84 10.06 -44.34
C GLN A 155 -10.84 8.93 -44.08
N ILE A 156 -11.33 7.81 -43.56
CA ILE A 156 -10.58 6.55 -43.47
C ILE A 156 -11.06 5.68 -44.63
N THR A 157 -10.18 5.42 -45.59
CA THR A 157 -10.37 4.42 -46.65
C THR A 157 -10.24 3.01 -46.05
N PRO A 158 -11.21 2.09 -46.25
CA PRO A 158 -11.05 0.70 -45.87
C PRO A 158 -10.15 -0.03 -46.87
N THR A 159 -9.01 -0.51 -46.40
CA THR A 159 -8.21 -1.54 -47.09
C THR A 159 -8.93 -2.89 -46.99
N PRO A 160 -9.10 -3.65 -48.09
CA PRO A 160 -9.64 -5.01 -48.03
C PRO A 160 -8.65 -5.94 -47.33
N TYR A 161 -9.10 -6.58 -46.25
CA TYR A 161 -8.39 -7.67 -45.59
C TYR A 161 -8.78 -8.99 -46.26
N ASP A 162 -7.78 -9.76 -46.69
CA ASP A 162 -7.91 -11.08 -47.30
C ASP A 162 -7.87 -12.16 -46.21
N PRO A 163 -8.97 -12.93 -45.97
CA PRO A 163 -9.02 -13.91 -44.90
C PRO A 163 -8.42 -15.29 -45.26
N PHE A 164 -7.68 -15.44 -46.36
CA PHE A 164 -7.17 -16.74 -46.81
C PHE A 164 -5.65 -16.82 -47.07
N ALA A 165 -4.83 -16.16 -46.25
CA ALA A 165 -3.40 -16.48 -46.22
C ALA A 165 -3.17 -17.83 -45.51
N GLU A 166 -3.20 -18.90 -46.30
CA GLU A 166 -2.76 -20.26 -45.96
C GLU A 166 -1.39 -20.22 -45.26
N ILE A 167 -1.37 -20.58 -43.99
CA ILE A 167 -0.14 -20.92 -43.27
C ILE A 167 0.14 -22.39 -43.58
N GLU A 168 1.16 -22.62 -44.41
CA GLU A 168 1.72 -23.94 -44.69
C GLU A 168 2.13 -24.64 -43.38
N GLU A 169 1.52 -25.80 -43.14
CA GLU A 169 1.88 -26.74 -42.09
C GLU A 169 3.26 -27.35 -42.37
N THR A 170 4.26 -27.03 -41.53
CA THR A 170 5.50 -27.81 -41.47
C THR A 170 5.33 -29.04 -40.55
N PRO A 171 5.79 -30.23 -40.94
CA PRO A 171 5.51 -31.46 -40.22
C PRO A 171 6.44 -31.70 -39.01
N SER A 172 5.80 -31.90 -37.86
CA SER A 172 6.11 -32.85 -36.78
C SER A 172 7.45 -33.60 -36.86
N GLU A 173 8.42 -33.18 -36.04
CA GLU A 173 9.63 -33.94 -35.73
C GLU A 173 9.49 -34.58 -34.33
N ALA A 174 9.81 -35.88 -34.27
CA ALA A 174 9.50 -36.79 -33.16
C ALA A 174 10.16 -36.45 -31.81
N PRO A 175 9.54 -36.81 -30.67
CA PRO A 175 10.13 -36.59 -29.35
C PRO A 175 11.32 -37.53 -29.10
N LYS A 176 12.49 -36.93 -28.90
CA LYS A 176 13.68 -37.58 -28.35
C LYS A 176 13.38 -38.07 -26.93
N LYS A 177 13.57 -39.37 -26.75
CA LYS A 177 13.52 -40.13 -25.50
C LYS A 177 14.63 -39.63 -24.55
N ILE A 178 14.27 -38.74 -23.61
CA ILE A 178 15.18 -38.30 -22.54
C ILE A 178 15.25 -39.40 -21.47
N ALA A 179 16.49 -39.73 -21.13
CA ALA A 179 16.86 -40.73 -20.16
C ALA A 179 16.30 -40.44 -18.75
N ALA A 180 15.93 -41.52 -18.06
CA ALA A 180 15.51 -41.51 -16.67
C ALA A 180 16.61 -40.89 -15.78
N LEU A 181 16.30 -39.71 -15.21
CA LEU A 181 17.03 -39.16 -14.08
C LEU A 181 16.55 -39.86 -12.81
N GLU A 182 17.51 -40.43 -12.10
CA GLU A 182 17.36 -41.10 -10.83
C GLU A 182 16.69 -40.16 -9.80
N GLN A 183 15.61 -40.63 -9.19
CA GLN A 183 14.99 -39.99 -8.04
C GLN A 183 15.97 -40.02 -6.85
N PRO A 184 16.23 -38.88 -6.17
CA PRO A 184 16.91 -38.92 -4.88
C PRO A 184 16.01 -39.61 -3.84
N PRO A 185 16.59 -40.35 -2.88
CA PRO A 185 15.83 -41.10 -1.89
C PRO A 185 14.99 -40.17 -1.01
N SER A 186 13.71 -40.52 -0.88
CA SER A 186 12.76 -39.90 0.04
C SER A 186 13.25 -40.08 1.47
N VAL A 187 13.76 -39.00 2.07
CA VAL A 187 14.13 -38.96 3.49
C VAL A 187 12.83 -38.84 4.29
N ILE A 188 12.44 -39.96 4.90
CA ILE A 188 11.35 -40.04 5.87
C ILE A 188 11.73 -39.13 7.06
N PRO A 189 10.96 -38.06 7.37
CA PRO A 189 11.20 -37.29 8.56
C PRO A 189 10.83 -38.16 9.76
N THR A 190 11.88 -38.61 10.45
CA THR A 190 11.80 -39.37 11.68
C THR A 190 11.09 -38.53 12.72
N GLN A 191 10.02 -39.10 13.27
CA GLN A 191 9.30 -38.63 14.45
C GLN A 191 10.27 -38.46 15.63
N GLN A 192 10.77 -37.24 15.82
CA GLN A 192 11.42 -36.83 17.05
C GLN A 192 11.00 -35.40 17.37
N ARG A 193 9.98 -35.23 18.21
CA ARG A 193 10.18 -34.48 19.47
C ARG A 193 8.96 -34.46 20.38
N ALA A 194 9.25 -34.94 21.58
CA ALA A 194 8.97 -34.29 22.85
C ALA A 194 7.51 -34.01 23.20
N VAL A 195 6.96 -34.99 23.91
CA VAL A 195 6.16 -34.82 25.12
C VAL A 195 6.64 -33.58 25.90
N ASN A 196 5.87 -32.50 25.83
CA ASN A 196 5.91 -31.42 26.81
C ASN A 196 4.47 -31.09 27.19
N LYS A 197 3.85 -31.98 27.96
CA LYS A 197 2.64 -31.70 28.73
C LYS A 197 3.00 -30.66 29.80
N ARG A 198 2.95 -29.38 29.45
CA ARG A 198 2.81 -28.32 30.44
C ARG A 198 1.36 -28.31 30.89
N ASN A 199 1.17 -28.49 32.20
CA ASN A 199 -0.09 -28.32 32.88
C ASN A 199 -0.63 -26.92 32.60
N ALA A 200 -1.60 -26.82 31.69
CA ALA A 200 -2.44 -25.65 31.57
C ALA A 200 -3.38 -25.68 32.79
N THR A 201 -2.98 -24.98 33.84
CA THR A 201 -3.87 -24.61 34.94
C THR A 201 -4.95 -23.72 34.32
N SER A 202 -6.10 -24.30 33.99
CA SER A 202 -7.28 -23.55 33.57
C SER A 202 -7.59 -22.52 34.65
N ALA A 203 -7.33 -21.25 34.37
CA ALA A 203 -7.83 -20.15 35.18
C ALA A 203 -9.35 -20.22 35.10
N THR A 204 -9.99 -20.69 36.17
CA THR A 204 -11.43 -20.66 36.35
C THR A 204 -11.83 -19.20 36.47
N TRP A 205 -12.39 -18.65 35.39
CA TRP A 205 -13.00 -17.33 35.42
C TRP A 205 -14.17 -17.37 36.42
N PRO A 206 -14.32 -16.35 37.29
CA PRO A 206 -15.47 -16.29 38.18
C PRO A 206 -16.76 -16.24 37.33
N PRO A 207 -17.82 -16.96 37.73
CA PRO A 207 -19.09 -16.91 37.03
C PRO A 207 -19.61 -15.47 37.01
N ALA A 208 -20.06 -15.02 35.84
CA ALA A 208 -20.70 -13.73 35.67
C ALA A 208 -21.89 -13.60 36.66
N PRO A 209 -22.06 -12.45 37.33
CA PRO A 209 -23.22 -12.24 38.18
C PRO A 209 -24.48 -12.35 37.33
N LEU A 210 -25.36 -13.27 37.74
CA LEU A 210 -26.69 -13.41 37.14
C LEU A 210 -27.40 -12.05 37.21
N PRO A 211 -28.08 -11.61 36.14
CA PRO A 211 -28.91 -10.42 36.16
C PRO A 211 -30.04 -10.65 37.18
N GLY A 212 -29.82 -10.17 38.39
CA GLY A 212 -30.80 -10.14 39.45
C GLY A 212 -31.94 -9.22 39.02
N SER A 213 -33.12 -9.80 38.94
CA SER A 213 -34.43 -9.14 38.87
C SER A 213 -34.49 -7.96 39.84
N SER A 214 -34.28 -6.75 39.33
CA SER A 214 -34.76 -5.54 39.99
C SER A 214 -36.24 -5.43 39.67
N LEU A 215 -37.05 -6.15 40.45
CA LEU A 215 -38.47 -5.84 40.59
C LEU A 215 -38.55 -4.51 41.33
N VAL A 216 -38.52 -3.41 40.57
CA VAL A 216 -38.90 -2.10 41.07
C VAL A 216 -40.40 -2.17 41.37
N SER A 217 -40.74 -2.46 42.62
CA SER A 217 -42.07 -2.23 43.15
C SER A 217 -42.34 -0.72 43.08
N PHE A 218 -43.22 -0.32 42.16
CA PHE A 218 -43.85 0.99 42.17
C PHE A 218 -44.88 1.00 43.31
N ASP A 219 -44.41 1.21 44.54
CA ASP A 219 -45.29 1.62 45.62
C ASP A 219 -45.78 3.03 45.33
N THR A 220 -47.09 3.13 45.17
CA THR A 220 -47.82 4.37 44.95
C THR A 220 -47.83 5.12 46.29
N ILE A 221 -46.88 6.05 46.48
CA ILE A 221 -46.82 6.88 47.68
C ILE A 221 -47.85 8.00 47.55
N ASP A 222 -48.77 7.94 48.49
CA ASP A 222 -49.85 8.86 48.77
C ASP A 222 -49.33 10.30 48.99
N GLU A 223 -50.13 11.22 48.48
CA GLU A 223 -49.88 12.64 48.34
C GLU A 223 -50.05 13.33 49.69
N THR A 224 -49.01 13.43 50.51
CA THR A 224 -48.91 14.47 51.56
C THR A 224 -47.52 14.54 52.20
N SER A 225 -46.71 15.56 51.83
CA SER A 225 -45.72 16.08 52.78
C SER A 225 -45.27 17.52 52.49
N PRO A 226 -44.91 18.26 53.57
CA PRO A 226 -44.85 19.71 53.61
C PRO A 226 -43.47 20.29 53.30
N ALA A 227 -43.46 21.57 52.91
CA ALA A 227 -42.35 22.53 52.99
C ALA A 227 -40.97 22.00 52.58
N GLU A 228 -40.73 22.09 51.27
CA GLU A 228 -39.47 21.91 50.56
C GLU A 228 -38.34 22.76 51.19
N GLN A 229 -37.51 22.13 52.02
CA GLN A 229 -36.19 22.68 52.35
C GLN A 229 -35.28 22.48 51.14
N PRO A 230 -34.49 23.49 50.71
CA PRO A 230 -33.56 23.34 49.61
C PRO A 230 -32.53 22.27 49.97
N ILE A 231 -32.62 21.11 49.32
CA ILE A 231 -31.62 20.06 49.40
C ILE A 231 -30.30 20.68 48.95
N PRO A 232 -29.24 20.67 49.77
CA PRO A 232 -27.94 21.14 49.33
C PRO A 232 -27.51 20.29 48.14
N VAL A 233 -27.41 20.91 46.97
CA VAL A 233 -26.87 20.30 45.75
C VAL A 233 -25.44 19.88 46.10
N ALA A 234 -25.27 18.60 46.45
CA ALA A 234 -23.97 18.02 46.71
C ALA A 234 -23.14 18.20 45.43
N GLU A 235 -22.02 18.92 45.55
CA GLU A 235 -21.06 19.10 44.47
C GLU A 235 -20.76 17.73 43.86
N PRO A 236 -20.94 17.55 42.54
CA PRO A 236 -20.70 16.26 41.91
C PRO A 236 -19.28 15.82 42.24
N PRO A 237 -19.07 14.56 42.68
CA PRO A 237 -17.75 14.08 43.02
C PRO A 237 -16.82 14.31 41.84
N VAL A 238 -15.70 15.00 42.10
CA VAL A 238 -14.65 15.24 41.10
C VAL A 238 -14.22 13.87 40.58
N ALA A 239 -14.60 13.55 39.34
CA ALA A 239 -14.27 12.28 38.73
C ALA A 239 -12.75 12.13 38.69
N GLU A 240 -12.25 11.03 39.24
CA GLU A 240 -10.81 10.74 39.18
C GLU A 240 -10.37 10.71 37.70
N PRO A 241 -9.21 11.30 37.36
CA PRO A 241 -8.72 11.30 35.99
C PRO A 241 -8.53 9.86 35.53
N VAL A 242 -9.17 9.52 34.40
CA VAL A 242 -9.03 8.21 33.77
C VAL A 242 -7.56 8.03 33.38
N THR A 243 -6.86 7.12 34.04
CA THR A 243 -5.46 6.82 33.72
C THR A 243 -5.40 5.85 32.54
N VAL A 244 -4.74 6.27 31.46
CA VAL A 244 -4.57 5.45 30.26
C VAL A 244 -3.33 4.57 30.43
N ASN A 245 -3.46 3.27 30.21
CA ASN A 245 -2.31 2.37 30.19
C ASN A 245 -1.51 2.56 28.89
N LEU A 246 -0.47 3.38 28.94
CA LEU A 246 0.39 3.71 27.80
C LEU A 246 1.03 2.48 27.16
N THR A 247 1.40 1.47 27.95
CA THR A 247 1.99 0.23 27.45
C THR A 247 1.00 -0.58 26.61
N GLU A 248 -0.27 -0.65 27.05
CA GLU A 248 -1.32 -1.32 26.29
C GLU A 248 -1.63 -0.57 25.00
N LEU A 249 -1.75 0.76 25.08
CA LEU A 249 -1.99 1.60 23.90
C LEU A 249 -0.87 1.45 22.87
N ALA A 250 0.40 1.52 23.29
CA ALA A 250 1.55 1.32 22.41
C ALA A 250 1.53 -0.07 21.75
N ALA A 251 1.19 -1.13 22.50
CA ALA A 251 1.05 -2.47 21.94
C ALA A 251 -0.09 -2.57 20.91
N ARG A 252 -1.23 -1.91 21.15
CA ARG A 252 -2.34 -1.87 20.19
C ARG A 252 -2.01 -1.07 18.93
N VAL A 253 -1.31 0.05 19.07
CA VAL A 253 -0.83 0.84 17.91
C VAL A 253 0.15 0.02 17.07
N ALA A 254 1.11 -0.66 17.71
CA ALA A 254 2.04 -1.54 17.01
C ALA A 254 1.31 -2.67 16.27
N GLY A 255 0.38 -3.38 16.93
CA GLY A 255 -0.41 -4.42 16.29
C GLY A 255 -1.28 -3.92 15.13
N TYR A 256 -1.81 -2.70 15.23
CA TYR A 256 -2.51 -2.04 14.13
C TYR A 256 -1.58 -1.77 12.93
N HIS A 257 -0.38 -1.24 13.18
CA HIS A 257 0.62 -1.02 12.14
C HIS A 257 1.06 -2.32 11.47
N ASP A 258 1.29 -3.39 12.25
CA ASP A 258 1.67 -4.70 11.73
C ASP A 258 0.63 -5.25 10.73
N VAL A 259 -0.66 -5.10 11.05
CA VAL A 259 -1.74 -5.55 10.16
C VAL A 259 -1.78 -4.70 8.88
N LEU A 260 -1.56 -3.38 8.96
CA LEU A 260 -1.48 -2.56 7.75
C LEU A 260 -0.28 -2.93 6.88
N ASP A 261 0.88 -3.17 7.49
CA ASP A 261 2.08 -3.60 6.77
C ASP A 261 1.87 -4.97 6.11
N GLU A 262 1.12 -5.87 6.73
CA GLU A 262 0.72 -7.15 6.13
C GLU A 262 -0.17 -6.95 4.90
N ILE A 263 -1.20 -6.12 5.01
CA ILE A 263 -2.13 -5.80 3.90
C ILE A 263 -1.35 -5.18 2.74
N GLU A 264 -0.54 -4.16 3.01
CA GLU A 264 0.27 -3.48 2.00
C GLU A 264 1.26 -4.44 1.34
N THR A 265 1.93 -5.28 2.13
CA THR A 265 2.87 -6.28 1.59
C THR A 265 2.16 -7.29 0.70
N SER A 266 0.95 -7.72 1.09
CA SER A 266 0.13 -8.64 0.30
C SER A 266 -0.24 -8.04 -1.07
N LEU A 267 -0.65 -6.77 -1.08
CA LEU A 267 -0.99 -6.03 -2.32
C LEU A 267 0.24 -5.79 -3.20
N LEU A 268 1.39 -5.42 -2.60
CA LEU A 268 2.62 -5.14 -3.33
C LEU A 268 3.26 -6.40 -3.93
N ARG A 269 3.06 -7.57 -3.30
CA ARG A 269 3.57 -8.87 -3.79
C ARG A 269 2.69 -9.51 -4.86
N ALA A 270 1.48 -9.02 -5.09
CA ALA A 270 0.63 -9.56 -6.13
C ALA A 270 1.22 -9.21 -7.51
N ASP A 271 1.88 -10.18 -8.14
CA ASP A 271 2.49 -10.03 -9.48
C ASP A 271 1.44 -9.72 -10.56
N SER A 272 0.19 -10.16 -10.35
CA SER A 272 -0.96 -9.91 -11.23
C SER A 272 -2.10 -9.31 -10.42
N ALA A 273 -2.83 -8.37 -11.03
CA ALA A 273 -4.01 -7.80 -10.43
C ALA A 273 -5.08 -8.90 -10.19
N ASN A 274 -5.38 -9.18 -8.93
CA ASN A 274 -6.30 -10.23 -8.52
C ASN A 274 -7.47 -9.62 -7.74
N LEU A 275 -8.64 -9.54 -8.38
CA LEU A 275 -9.83 -8.91 -7.82
C LEU A 275 -10.28 -9.53 -6.48
N THR A 276 -10.14 -10.85 -6.33
CA THR A 276 -10.47 -11.56 -5.08
C THR A 276 -9.55 -11.13 -3.94
N LEU A 277 -8.25 -11.02 -4.20
CA LEU A 277 -7.28 -10.56 -3.20
C LEU A 277 -7.57 -9.10 -2.80
N VAL A 278 -7.81 -8.23 -3.78
CA VAL A 278 -8.14 -6.82 -3.56
C VAL A 278 -9.41 -6.70 -2.72
N ALA A 279 -10.44 -7.49 -3.02
CA ALA A 279 -11.68 -7.53 -2.24
C ALA A 279 -11.45 -7.99 -0.79
N GLU A 280 -10.64 -9.03 -0.58
CA GLU A 280 -10.27 -9.51 0.76
C GLU A 280 -9.56 -8.41 1.56
N GLN A 281 -8.58 -7.74 0.96
CA GLN A 281 -7.83 -6.67 1.61
C GLN A 281 -8.70 -5.43 1.89
N ALA A 282 -9.59 -5.05 0.97
CA ALA A 282 -10.53 -3.94 1.18
C ALA A 282 -11.48 -4.21 2.36
N ASN A 283 -11.99 -5.44 2.49
CA ASN A 283 -12.80 -5.85 3.63
C ASN A 283 -12.01 -5.84 4.95
N ARG A 284 -10.74 -6.26 4.92
CA ARG A 284 -9.85 -6.20 6.09
C ARG A 284 -9.62 -4.75 6.53
N LEU A 285 -9.37 -3.83 5.59
CA LEU A 285 -9.26 -2.39 5.87
C LEU A 285 -10.56 -1.81 6.44
N TYR A 286 -11.72 -2.20 5.89
CA TYR A 286 -13.01 -1.78 6.43
C TYR A 286 -13.16 -2.18 7.90
N ALA A 287 -12.79 -3.40 8.28
CA ALA A 287 -12.81 -3.84 9.68
C ALA A 287 -11.88 -3.00 10.58
N MET A 288 -10.72 -2.61 10.06
CA MET A 288 -9.73 -1.79 10.77
C MET A 288 -10.14 -0.32 10.96
N THR A 289 -11.14 0.20 10.23
CA THR A 289 -11.62 1.58 10.42
C THR A 289 -12.07 1.86 11.85
N ARG A 290 -12.72 0.88 12.49
CA ARG A 290 -13.14 0.98 13.89
C ARG A 290 -11.94 1.09 14.82
N ASP A 291 -10.93 0.27 14.59
CA ASP A 291 -9.74 0.21 15.43
C ASP A 291 -8.91 1.49 15.27
N TYR A 292 -8.78 2.02 14.05
CA TYR A 292 -8.15 3.32 13.80
C TYR A 292 -8.85 4.46 14.53
N ARG A 293 -10.19 4.57 14.44
CA ARG A 293 -10.94 5.63 15.13
C ARG A 293 -10.79 5.54 16.65
N PHE A 294 -10.82 4.32 17.20
CA PHE A 294 -10.56 4.11 18.62
C PHE A 294 -9.14 4.57 19.00
N LEU A 295 -8.12 4.11 18.27
CA LEU A 295 -6.73 4.47 18.56
C LEU A 295 -6.48 5.98 18.43
N LYS A 296 -7.06 6.62 17.42
CA LYS A 296 -6.96 8.07 17.20
C LYS A 296 -7.56 8.85 18.37
N LEU A 297 -8.78 8.52 18.80
CA LEU A 297 -9.43 9.17 19.94
C LEU A 297 -8.61 9.02 21.23
N TYR A 298 -8.05 7.82 21.47
CA TYR A 298 -7.20 7.59 22.64
C TYR A 298 -5.89 8.37 22.55
N TYR A 299 -5.25 8.40 21.38
CA TYR A 299 -4.01 9.15 21.16
C TYR A 299 -4.22 10.67 21.33
N GLU A 300 -5.32 11.21 20.81
CA GLU A 300 -5.69 12.63 20.96
C GLU A 300 -6.03 13.01 22.40
N SER A 301 -6.44 12.05 23.24
CA SER A 301 -6.71 12.28 24.66
C SER A 301 -5.46 12.33 25.55
N LEU A 302 -4.30 11.93 25.03
CA LEU A 302 -3.03 11.94 25.75
C LEU A 302 -2.47 13.34 25.89
N THR A 303 -1.65 13.55 26.92
CA THR A 303 -0.84 14.78 27.04
C THR A 303 0.28 14.81 26.00
N GLU A 304 0.79 16.00 25.65
CA GLU A 304 1.92 16.11 24.70
C GLU A 304 3.16 15.31 25.14
N ALA A 305 3.40 15.17 26.45
CA ALA A 305 4.52 14.40 26.97
C ALA A 305 4.35 12.90 26.68
N GLU A 306 3.13 12.38 26.80
CA GLU A 306 2.79 10.99 26.51
C GLU A 306 2.76 10.71 25.01
N GLN A 307 2.22 11.64 24.21
CA GLN A 307 2.22 11.55 22.75
C GLN A 307 3.64 11.43 22.17
N ARG A 308 4.65 12.05 22.79
CA ARG A 308 6.07 11.89 22.39
C ARG A 308 6.64 10.50 22.67
N SER A 309 6.01 9.73 23.56
CA SER A 309 6.47 8.39 23.95
C SER A 309 5.78 7.25 23.20
N ILE A 310 4.68 7.54 22.49
CA ILE A 310 3.90 6.56 21.73
C ILE A 310 3.90 6.97 20.25
N LEU A 311 4.02 6.00 19.34
CA LEU A 311 3.89 6.26 17.90
C LEU A 311 2.46 6.68 17.56
N GLU A 312 2.32 7.63 16.65
CA GLU A 312 1.01 8.03 16.14
C GLU A 312 0.37 6.88 15.33
N PRO A 313 -0.93 6.60 15.50
CA PRO A 313 -1.65 5.66 14.65
C PRO A 313 -1.58 6.10 13.17
N ARG A 314 -1.10 5.20 12.30
CA ARG A 314 -0.92 5.53 10.87
C ARG A 314 -2.30 5.67 10.22
N PRO A 315 -2.58 6.69 9.38
CA PRO A 315 -3.84 6.74 8.66
C PRO A 315 -3.94 5.61 7.63
N LEU A 316 -5.16 5.12 7.34
CA LEU A 316 -5.38 4.08 6.32
C LEU A 316 -5.21 4.59 4.88
N SER A 317 -5.12 5.91 4.68
CA SER A 317 -5.12 6.55 3.35
C SER A 317 -4.01 6.04 2.43
N ALA A 318 -2.81 5.77 2.96
CA ALA A 318 -1.70 5.22 2.19
C ALA A 318 -2.02 3.81 1.68
N THR A 319 -2.59 2.95 2.54
CA THR A 319 -2.98 1.59 2.17
C THR A 319 -4.17 1.58 1.21
N LEU A 320 -5.16 2.46 1.40
CA LEU A 320 -6.30 2.58 0.50
C LEU A 320 -5.87 3.01 -0.90
N ARG A 321 -4.92 3.94 -1.01
CA ARG A 321 -4.35 4.34 -2.29
C ARG A 321 -3.69 3.17 -3.02
N GLU A 322 -3.08 2.24 -2.29
CA GLU A 322 -2.53 1.03 -2.90
C GLU A 322 -3.63 0.09 -3.38
N VAL A 323 -4.74 -0.05 -2.64
CA VAL A 323 -5.91 -0.82 -3.09
C VAL A 323 -6.51 -0.20 -4.35
N ASP A 324 -6.72 1.12 -4.38
CA ASP A 324 -7.17 1.86 -5.56
C ASP A 324 -6.24 1.63 -6.75
N ARG A 325 -4.92 1.71 -6.54
CA ARG A 325 -3.91 1.44 -7.59
C ARG A 325 -4.03 0.03 -8.16
N GLN A 326 -4.29 -0.97 -7.32
CA GLN A 326 -4.48 -2.35 -7.77
C GLN A 326 -5.79 -2.54 -8.54
N LEU A 327 -6.86 -1.83 -8.16
CA LEU A 327 -8.10 -1.79 -8.93
C LEU A 327 -7.89 -1.14 -10.30
N ASP A 328 -7.22 0.00 -10.36
CA ASP A 328 -6.92 0.68 -11.63
C ASP A 328 -6.08 -0.21 -12.56
N ARG A 329 -5.10 -0.95 -12.02
CA ARG A 329 -4.32 -1.95 -12.77
C ARG A 329 -5.18 -3.10 -13.29
N TYR A 330 -6.12 -3.57 -12.47
CA TYR A 330 -7.04 -4.63 -12.86
C TYR A 330 -7.93 -4.17 -14.02
N GLU A 331 -8.55 -2.99 -13.90
CA GLU A 331 -9.37 -2.38 -14.95
C GLU A 331 -8.57 -2.19 -16.24
N ALA A 332 -7.36 -1.64 -16.17
CA ALA A 332 -6.50 -1.46 -17.34
C ALA A 332 -6.13 -2.79 -18.02
N SER A 333 -5.96 -3.86 -17.23
CA SER A 333 -5.69 -5.20 -17.77
C SER A 333 -6.89 -5.76 -18.54
N LEU A 334 -8.13 -5.47 -18.09
CA LEU A 334 -9.35 -5.86 -18.79
C LEU A 334 -9.50 -5.15 -20.13
N ASP A 335 -9.15 -3.86 -20.19
CA ASP A 335 -9.20 -3.07 -21.44
C ASP A 335 -8.17 -3.56 -22.49
N SER A 336 -7.03 -4.10 -22.03
CA SER A 336 -5.98 -4.61 -22.90
C SER A 336 -6.29 -5.97 -23.53
N ASP A 337 -7.19 -6.75 -22.90
CA ASP A 337 -7.57 -8.08 -23.38
C ASP A 337 -8.66 -7.94 -24.47
N PHE A 338 -8.24 -7.49 -25.65
CA PHE A 338 -9.07 -7.08 -26.80
C PHE A 338 -10.11 -8.12 -27.27
N LEU A 339 -10.02 -9.37 -26.81
CA LEU A 339 -10.92 -10.47 -27.18
C LEU A 339 -11.89 -10.88 -26.08
N GLY A 340 -11.70 -10.39 -24.85
CA GLY A 340 -12.61 -10.63 -23.72
C GLY A 340 -13.53 -9.44 -23.51
N SER A 341 -14.79 -9.55 -23.92
CA SER A 341 -15.80 -8.60 -23.40
C SER A 341 -15.80 -8.72 -21.88
N ILE A 342 -15.60 -7.61 -21.17
CA ILE A 342 -15.67 -7.55 -19.71
C ILE A 342 -16.93 -8.28 -19.26
N ASP A 343 -16.75 -9.31 -18.42
CA ASP A 343 -17.87 -9.98 -17.79
C ASP A 343 -18.60 -8.95 -16.92
N GLY A 344 -19.89 -8.75 -17.15
CA GLY A 344 -20.68 -7.75 -16.42
C GLY A 344 -20.59 -7.94 -14.89
N ALA A 345 -20.38 -9.18 -14.43
CA ALA A 345 -20.16 -9.50 -13.03
C ALA A 345 -18.87 -8.89 -12.46
N GLN A 346 -17.78 -8.85 -13.24
CA GLN A 346 -16.52 -8.25 -12.81
C GLN A 346 -16.65 -6.73 -12.70
N ALA A 347 -17.32 -6.09 -13.68
CA ALA A 347 -17.57 -4.65 -13.65
C ALA A 347 -18.42 -4.24 -12.43
N GLU A 348 -19.45 -5.02 -12.10
CA GLU A 348 -20.27 -4.80 -10.91
C GLU A 348 -19.43 -4.94 -9.62
N GLN A 349 -18.63 -6.00 -9.51
CA GLN A 349 -17.75 -6.20 -8.36
C GLN A 349 -16.72 -5.07 -8.18
N ILE A 350 -16.13 -4.56 -9.28
CA ILE A 350 -15.22 -3.42 -9.24
C ILE A 350 -15.94 -2.16 -8.72
N ALA A 351 -17.17 -1.91 -9.18
CA ALA A 351 -17.96 -0.77 -8.72
C ALA A 351 -18.29 -0.87 -7.22
N GLU A 352 -18.67 -2.07 -6.74
CA GLU A 352 -18.91 -2.33 -5.31
C GLU A 352 -17.64 -2.06 -4.47
N LEU A 353 -16.47 -2.48 -4.96
CA LEU A 353 -15.20 -2.24 -4.26
C LEU A 353 -14.85 -0.75 -4.20
N ARG A 354 -15.05 0.00 -5.30
CA ARG A 354 -14.84 1.45 -5.30
C ARG A 354 -15.80 2.15 -4.34
N GLU A 355 -17.06 1.73 -4.27
CA GLU A 355 -18.02 2.24 -3.29
C GLU A 355 -17.57 1.95 -1.85
N LEU A 356 -17.10 0.74 -1.57
CA LEU A 356 -16.55 0.35 -0.27
C LEU A 356 -15.36 1.24 0.12
N LEU A 357 -14.41 1.46 -0.78
CA LEU A 357 -13.23 2.32 -0.53
C LEU A 357 -13.63 3.76 -0.26
N SER A 358 -14.60 4.31 -1.02
CA SER A 358 -15.17 5.63 -0.76
C SER A 358 -15.85 5.70 0.61
N ALA A 359 -16.57 4.66 1.02
CA ALA A 359 -17.21 4.59 2.33
C ALA A 359 -16.18 4.51 3.47
N ILE A 360 -15.08 3.78 3.28
CA ILE A 360 -13.95 3.76 4.22
C ILE A 360 -13.36 5.16 4.36
N ASN A 361 -13.06 5.84 3.25
CA ASN A 361 -12.46 7.16 3.26
C ASN A 361 -13.37 8.19 3.98
N SER A 362 -14.66 8.18 3.63
CA SER A 362 -15.67 9.02 4.28
C SER A 362 -15.76 8.80 5.80
N ARG A 363 -15.49 7.58 6.29
CA ARG A 363 -15.51 7.26 7.73
C ARG A 363 -14.24 7.69 8.47
N MET A 364 -13.14 7.93 7.76
CA MET A 364 -11.91 8.43 8.37
C MET A 364 -11.92 9.95 8.56
N ASP A 365 -12.61 10.65 7.66
CA ASP A 365 -12.75 12.12 7.71
C ASP A 365 -13.74 12.59 8.79
N ASN A 366 -14.65 11.70 9.21
CA ASN A 366 -15.60 11.90 10.31
C ASN A 366 -15.07 11.34 11.63
#